data_AF-A0A6A7KUH7-F1
#
_entry.id   AF-A0A6A7KUH7-F1
#
_cell.length_a   1.000
_cell.length_b   1.000
_cell.length_c   1.000
_cell.angle_alpha   90.00
_cell.angle_beta   90.00
_cell.angle_gamma   90.00
#
_symmetry.space_group_name_H-M   'P 1'
#
loop_
_entity.id
_entity.type
_entity.pdbx_description
1 polymer ?
#
loop_
_entity_poly.entity_id
_entity_poly.type
_entity_poly.pdbx_seq_one_letter_code
_entity_poly.pdbx_strand_id
1 'polypeptide(L)'
;MEKAPTRPGSIRYLAAFIGTMIVVLGILDVVSTNLVLRAGGVELNPIISLWMEYLDQWWHLPKLLIHLLAGFLVYYLLYNRFTATVALLVVFMYGVIVHHNFSILSTT
;
A
#
# COMPACT_ATOMS: atom_id res chain seq x y z
N MET A 1 -9.09 0.23 36.86
CA MET A 1 -8.49 0.21 35.51
C MET A 1 -9.09 -0.97 34.77
N GLU A 2 -10.00 -0.69 33.83
CA GLU A 2 -10.60 -1.72 32.97
C GLU A 2 -9.50 -2.29 32.06
N LYS A 3 -9.30 -3.61 32.08
CA LYS A 3 -8.32 -4.26 31.20
C LYS A 3 -8.80 -4.07 29.77
N ALA A 4 -8.04 -3.32 28.98
CA ALA A 4 -8.28 -3.21 27.54
C ALA A 4 -8.40 -4.63 26.96
N PRO A 5 -9.44 -4.92 26.14
CA PRO A 5 -9.67 -6.25 25.62
C PRO A 5 -8.45 -6.70 24.80
N THR A 6 -7.77 -7.74 25.27
CA THR A 6 -6.60 -8.30 24.59
C THR A 6 -7.06 -9.12 23.40
N ARG A 7 -6.72 -8.69 22.18
CA ARG A 7 -7.04 -9.42 20.96
C ARG A 7 -6.46 -10.85 20.99
N PRO A 8 -7.17 -11.84 20.41
CA PRO A 8 -6.61 -13.17 20.18
C PRO A 8 -5.28 -13.07 19.42
N GLY A 9 -4.29 -13.87 19.81
CA GLY A 9 -2.96 -13.83 19.19
C GLY A 9 -2.99 -14.01 17.67
N SER A 10 -3.85 -14.88 17.15
CA SER A 10 -4.04 -15.12 15.72
C SER A 10 -4.47 -13.86 14.95
N ILE A 11 -5.40 -13.06 15.49
CA ILE A 11 -5.84 -11.80 14.88
C ILE A 11 -4.70 -10.78 14.88
N ARG A 12 -3.88 -10.76 15.93
CA ARG A 12 -2.72 -9.87 16.00
C ARG A 12 -1.66 -10.21 14.95
N TYR A 13 -1.34 -11.50 14.77
CA TYR A 13 -0.40 -11.94 13.73
C TYR A 13 -0.96 -11.69 12.33
N LEU A 14 -2.26 -11.91 12.11
CA LEU A 14 -2.91 -11.60 10.84
C LEU A 14 -2.89 -10.09 10.54
N ALA A 15 -3.19 -9.24 11.52
CA ALA A 15 -3.14 -7.79 11.37
C ALA A 15 -1.71 -7.31 11.05
N ALA A 16 -0.70 -7.86 11.73
CA ALA A 16 0.70 -7.58 11.46
C ALA A 16 1.08 -8.00 10.03
N PHE A 17 0.70 -9.22 9.61
CA PHE A 17 0.96 -9.71 8.28
C PHE A 17 0.33 -8.82 7.19
N ILE A 18 -0.96 -8.51 7.31
CA ILE A 18 -1.67 -7.65 6.35
C ILE A 18 -1.05 -6.24 6.33
N GLY A 19 -0.77 -5.67 7.50
CA GLY A 19 -0.14 -4.35 7.61
C GLY A 19 1.24 -4.31 6.95
N THR A 20 2.07 -5.33 7.17
CA THR A 20 3.37 -5.48 6.49
C THR A 20 3.21 -5.60 4.98
N MET A 21 2.24 -6.39 4.49
CA MET A 21 1.97 -6.52 3.06
C MET A 21 1.57 -5.19 2.42
N ILE A 22 0.75 -4.37 3.08
CA ILE A 22 0.38 -3.03 2.59
C ILE A 22 1.62 -2.16 2.42
N VAL A 23 2.54 -2.16 3.39
CA VAL A 23 3.77 -1.36 3.32
C VAL A 23 4.71 -1.86 2.22
N VAL A 24 4.91 -3.18 2.13
CA VAL A 24 5.75 -3.78 1.08
C VAL A 24 5.18 -3.48 -0.31
N LEU A 25 3.87 -3.63 -0.51
CA LEU A 25 3.22 -3.30 -1.76
C LEU A 25 3.31 -1.80 -2.07
N GLY A 26 3.20 -0.93 -1.08
CA GLY A 26 3.40 0.51 -1.27
C GLY A 26 4.81 0.87 -1.74
N ILE A 27 5.83 0.19 -1.21
CA ILE A 27 7.22 0.35 -1.68
C ILE A 27 7.34 -0.16 -3.12
N LEU A 28 6.81 -1.34 -3.42
CA LEU A 28 6.84 -1.90 -4.77
C LEU A 28 6.09 -1.03 -5.77
N ASP A 29 4.98 -0.41 -5.36
CA ASP A 29 4.20 0.52 -6.18
C ASP A 29 5.05 1.74 -6.56
N VAL A 30 5.72 2.38 -5.60
CA VAL A 30 6.66 3.48 -5.87
C VAL A 30 7.81 3.07 -6.79
N VAL A 31 8.40 1.90 -6.55
CA VAL A 31 9.49 1.37 -7.40
C VAL A 31 8.97 1.13 -8.82
N SER A 32 7.81 0.49 -8.97
CA SER A 32 7.22 0.18 -10.26
C SER A 32 6.85 1.43 -11.05
N THR A 33 6.27 2.45 -10.41
CA THR A 33 6.00 3.75 -11.03
C THR A 33 7.28 4.40 -11.53
N ASN A 34 8.34 4.45 -10.71
CA ASN A 34 9.61 5.04 -11.14
C ASN A 34 10.24 4.29 -12.33
N LEU A 35 10.12 2.96 -12.36
CA LEU A 35 10.59 2.16 -13.50
C LEU A 35 9.79 2.48 -14.77
N VAL A 36 8.46 2.54 -14.67
CA VAL A 36 7.58 2.89 -15.80
C VAL A 36 7.88 4.30 -16.32
N LEU A 37 8.05 5.29 -15.44
CA LEU A 37 8.39 6.66 -15.82
C LEU A 37 9.75 6.75 -16.52
N ARG A 38 10.76 6.00 -16.03
CA ARG A 38 12.09 5.93 -16.67
C ARG A 38 12.05 5.25 -18.03
N ALA A 39 11.11 4.34 -18.26
CA ALA A 39 10.86 3.72 -19.56
C ALA A 39 10.08 4.63 -20.53
N GLY A 40 9.77 5.87 -20.14
CA GLY A 40 9.00 6.82 -20.96
C GLY A 40 7.48 6.68 -20.82
N GLY A 41 7.00 5.89 -19.86
CA GLY A 41 5.58 5.81 -19.52
C GLY A 41 5.07 7.07 -18.82
N VAL A 42 3.75 7.17 -18.68
CA VAL A 42 3.07 8.28 -18.00
C VAL A 42 2.29 7.77 -16.79
N GLU A 43 2.26 8.55 -15.71
CA GLU A 43 1.45 8.24 -14.54
C GLU A 43 -0.03 8.54 -14.84
N LEU A 44 -0.87 7.50 -14.76
CA LEU A 44 -2.31 7.61 -15.04
C LEU A 44 -3.12 8.15 -13.85
N ASN A 45 -2.56 8.09 -12.64
CA ASN A 45 -3.25 8.59 -11.45
C ASN A 45 -3.09 10.12 -11.34
N PRO A 46 -4.18 10.90 -11.53
CA PRO A 46 -4.09 12.36 -11.55
C PRO A 46 -3.61 12.95 -10.21
N ILE A 47 -3.85 12.27 -9.09
CA ILE A 47 -3.37 12.72 -7.77
C ILE A 47 -1.85 12.57 -7.69
N ILE A 48 -1.31 11.46 -8.19
CA ILE A 48 0.13 11.23 -8.19
C ILE A 48 0.82 12.18 -9.17
N SER A 49 0.24 12.40 -10.35
CA SER A 49 0.75 13.39 -11.32
C SER A 49 0.78 14.79 -10.72
N LEU A 50 -0.26 15.19 -9.97
CA LEU A 50 -0.28 16.46 -9.24
C LEU A 50 0.84 16.56 -8.19
N TRP A 51 1.10 15.46 -7.46
CA TRP A 51 2.21 15.43 -6.51
C TRP A 51 3.57 15.49 -7.19
N MET A 52 3.74 14.85 -8.35
CA MET A 52 4.96 14.96 -9.14
C MET A 52 5.19 16.39 -9.62
N GLU A 53 4.12 17.12 -9.98
CA GLU A 53 4.21 18.52 -10.40
C GLU A 53 4.64 19.45 -9.24
N TYR A 54 4.06 19.28 -8.05
CA TYR A 54 4.35 20.17 -6.91
C TYR A 54 5.53 19.79 -6.04
N LEU A 55 5.83 18.49 -5.93
CA LEU A 55 6.87 17.96 -5.04
C LEU A 55 8.10 17.48 -5.80
N ASP A 56 8.09 17.50 -7.13
CA ASP A 56 9.12 16.95 -8.00
C ASP A 56 9.51 15.54 -7.50
N GLN A 57 10.78 15.27 -7.22
CA GLN A 57 11.24 13.95 -6.78
C GLN A 57 10.66 13.49 -5.43
N TRP A 58 10.08 14.38 -4.61
CA TRP A 58 9.56 14.06 -3.27
C TRP A 58 8.14 13.48 -3.27
N TRP A 59 7.50 13.31 -4.43
CA TRP A 59 6.14 12.75 -4.56
C TRP A 59 5.97 11.36 -3.90
N HIS A 60 7.04 10.59 -3.79
CA HIS A 60 7.02 9.25 -3.17
C HIS A 60 6.79 9.32 -1.66
N LEU A 61 7.16 10.42 -1.00
CA LEU A 61 7.05 10.58 0.45
C LEU A 61 5.58 10.57 0.94
N PRO A 62 4.67 11.43 0.44
CA PRO A 62 3.26 11.38 0.84
C PRO A 62 2.62 10.04 0.47
N LYS A 63 3.01 9.43 -0.66
CA LYS A 63 2.52 8.12 -1.09
C LYS A 63 2.89 7.01 -0.11
N LEU A 64 4.15 6.94 0.32
CA LEU A 64 4.60 5.96 1.30
C LEU A 64 3.97 6.21 2.68
N LEU A 65 3.78 7.47 3.06
CA LEU A 65 3.18 7.84 4.34
C LEU A 65 1.73 7.35 4.45
N ILE A 66 0.97 7.36 3.35
CA ILE A 66 -0.37 6.78 3.28
C ILE A 66 -0.32 5.26 3.52
N HIS A 67 0.63 4.55 2.91
CA HIS A 67 0.77 3.10 3.11
C HIS A 67 1.20 2.75 4.53
N LEU A 68 2.13 3.53 5.12
CA LEU A 68 2.54 3.38 6.52
C LEU A 68 1.36 3.63 7.47
N LEU A 69 0.59 4.69 7.24
CA LEU A 69 -0.60 4.99 8.03
C LEU A 69 -1.65 3.89 7.87
N ALA A 70 -1.91 3.42 6.65
CA ALA A 70 -2.84 2.32 6.40
C ALA A 70 -2.40 1.03 7.10
N GLY A 71 -1.12 0.66 7.01
CA GLY A 71 -0.56 -0.50 7.71
C GLY A 71 -0.66 -0.37 9.23
N PHE A 72 -0.37 0.81 9.77
CA PHE A 72 -0.54 1.13 11.19
C PHE A 72 -2.00 1.01 11.63
N LEU A 73 -2.93 1.61 10.89
CA LEU A 73 -4.36 1.55 11.17
C LEU A 73 -4.88 0.11 11.10
N VAL A 74 -4.43 -0.69 10.12
CA VAL A 74 -4.76 -2.12 10.04
C VAL A 74 -4.26 -2.84 11.29
N TYR A 75 -3.01 -2.63 11.70
CA TYR A 75 -2.48 -3.26 12.89
C TYR A 75 -3.29 -2.91 14.16
N TYR A 76 -3.64 -1.64 14.35
CA TYR A 76 -4.31 -1.16 15.56
C TYR A 76 -5.83 -1.23 15.54
N LEU A 77 -6.49 -1.27 14.39
CA LEU A 77 -7.96 -1.21 14.28
C LEU A 77 -8.60 -2.50 13.75
N LEU A 78 -7.82 -3.45 13.23
CA LEU A 78 -8.35 -4.74 12.76
C LEU A 78 -8.84 -5.60 13.94
N TYR A 79 -10.15 -5.62 14.12
CA TYR A 79 -10.81 -6.30 15.25
C TYR A 79 -11.81 -7.37 14.80
N ASN A 80 -12.36 -7.24 13.60
CA ASN A 80 -13.44 -8.10 13.11
C ASN A 80 -13.11 -8.72 11.75
N ARG A 81 -13.82 -9.80 11.39
CA ARG A 81 -13.61 -10.52 10.12
C ARG A 81 -13.87 -9.62 8.91
N PHE A 82 -14.83 -8.72 9.01
CA PHE A 82 -15.16 -7.78 7.94
C PHE A 82 -13.99 -6.84 7.59
N THR A 83 -13.38 -6.20 8.58
CA THR A 83 -12.18 -5.34 8.38
C THR A 83 -11.00 -6.14 7.85
N ALA A 84 -10.85 -7.40 8.27
CA ALA A 84 -9.83 -8.29 7.70
C ALA A 84 -10.09 -8.61 6.22
N THR A 85 -11.33 -8.91 5.84
CA THR A 85 -11.70 -9.14 4.44
C THR A 85 -11.45 -7.88 3.59
N VAL A 86 -11.85 -6.71 4.07
CA VAL A 86 -11.61 -5.44 3.37
C VAL A 86 -10.11 -5.18 3.23
N ALA A 87 -9.32 -5.36 4.28
CA ALA A 87 -7.87 -5.13 4.22
C ALA A 87 -7.17 -6.12 3.28
N LEU A 88 -7.60 -7.39 3.24
CA LEU A 88 -7.10 -8.37 2.26
C LEU A 88 -7.49 -8.01 0.82
N LEU A 89 -8.69 -7.47 0.60
CA LEU A 89 -9.12 -6.98 -0.71
C LEU A 89 -8.23 -5.81 -1.17
N VAL A 90 -7.89 -4.89 -0.27
CA VAL A 90 -6.96 -3.79 -0.56
C VAL A 90 -5.59 -4.32 -0.95
N VAL A 91 -5.03 -5.27 -0.17
CA VAL A 91 -3.76 -5.93 -0.50
C VAL A 91 -3.82 -6.60 -1.86
N PHE A 92 -4.89 -7.33 -2.17
CA PHE A 92 -5.07 -7.97 -3.47
C PHE A 92 -5.10 -6.96 -4.61
N MET A 93 -5.88 -5.88 -4.47
CA MET A 93 -5.99 -4.83 -5.47
C MET A 93 -4.63 -4.15 -5.74
N TYR A 94 -3.88 -3.81 -4.68
CA TYR A 94 -2.53 -3.27 -4.85
C TYR A 94 -1.58 -4.28 -5.51
N GLY A 95 -1.69 -5.56 -5.16
CA GLY A 95 -0.95 -6.62 -5.84
C GLY A 95 -1.21 -6.67 -7.35
N VAL A 96 -2.48 -6.52 -7.76
CA VAL A 96 -2.85 -6.45 -9.19
C VAL A 96 -2.25 -5.21 -9.86
N ILE A 97 -2.29 -4.04 -9.22
CA ILE A 97 -1.71 -2.80 -9.76
C ILE A 97 -0.20 -2.95 -9.96
N VAL A 98 0.50 -3.40 -8.92
CA VAL A 98 1.96 -3.62 -8.98
C VAL A 98 2.31 -4.65 -10.06
N HIS A 99 1.58 -5.76 -10.12
CA HIS A 99 1.78 -6.78 -11.16
C HIS A 99 1.54 -6.22 -12.56
N HIS A 100 0.49 -5.42 -12.74
CA HIS A 100 0.21 -4.77 -14.02
C HIS A 100 1.35 -3.84 -14.45
N ASN A 101 1.88 -3.01 -13.54
CA ASN A 101 3.01 -2.14 -13.83
C ASN A 101 4.26 -2.93 -14.26
N PHE A 102 4.57 -4.04 -13.58
CA PHE A 102 5.67 -4.92 -13.97
C PHE A 102 5.42 -5.62 -15.32
N SER A 103 4.17 -5.97 -15.63
CA SER A 103 3.84 -6.58 -16.92
C SER A 103 4.08 -5.62 -18.10
N ILE A 104 3.74 -4.33 -17.95
CA ILE A 104 4.03 -3.29 -18.95
C ILE A 104 5.55 -3.16 -19.19
N LEU A 105 6.33 -3.15 -18.10
CA LEU A 105 7.79 -3.12 -18.17
C LEU A 105 8.39 -4.32 -18.90
N SER A 106 7.81 -5.51 -18.76
CA SER A 106 8.32 -6.72 -19.44
C SER A 106 8.07 -6.74 -20.96
N THR A 107 7.13 -5.92 -21.44
CA THR A 107 6.77 -5.82 -22.86
C THR A 107 7.43 -4.64 -23.59
N THR A 108 8.20 -3.82 -22.88
CA THR A 108 8.90 -2.65 -23.42
C THR A 108 10.39 -2.93 -23.55
#